data_AF-A0AAU6B4J0-F1
#
_entry.id   AF-A0AAU6B4J0-F1
#
_cell.length_a   1.000
_cell.length_b   1.000
_cell.length_c   1.000
_cell.angle_alpha   90.00
_cell.angle_beta   90.00
_cell.angle_gamma   90.00
#
_symmetry.space_group_name_H-M   'P 1'
#
loop_
_entity.id
_entity.type
_entity.pdbx_description
1 polymer ?
#
loop_
_entity_poly.entity_id
_entity_poly.type
_entity_poly.pdbx_seq_one_letter_code
_entity_poly.pdbx_strand_id
1 'polypeptide(L)'
;MHNRRIAASALALAVVTITSGCDGTSSGTATTPPPSTTSGGGLPSDGAPNVAEPLTNASALESDPCSAATSAQIESLGGKVESATPEDLSTGRQCVWTYTGEYGTISAGLVVANKQGLSSLYASSKDGSLTTFKPQPPINGYPAVVYAQGGEGDGRCTLAVGMRNDLTYTIDALLDTSNPNRSDPCSIATKVAQFAIQHLKGA
;
A
#
# COMPACT_ATOMS: atom_id res chain seq x y z
N MET A 1 67.82 -23.13 -18.14
CA MET A 1 68.45 -21.93 -18.73
C MET A 1 67.39 -20.83 -18.62
N HIS A 2 67.48 -19.96 -17.61
CA HIS A 2 67.81 -18.52 -17.74
C HIS A 2 67.04 -17.83 -18.89
N ASN A 3 66.30 -16.73 -18.75
CA ASN A 3 66.22 -15.74 -17.68
C ASN A 3 65.04 -14.79 -17.97
N ARG A 4 64.61 -14.07 -16.92
CA ARG A 4 63.78 -12.85 -16.85
C ARG A 4 64.04 -11.87 -18.00
N ARG A 5 63.09 -10.97 -18.33
CA ARG A 5 63.19 -9.50 -18.08
C ARG A 5 61.83 -8.78 -18.23
N ILE A 6 61.60 -7.88 -17.28
CA ILE A 6 60.58 -6.84 -17.20
C ILE A 6 61.02 -5.68 -18.11
N ALA A 7 60.08 -4.98 -18.76
CA ALA A 7 60.29 -3.61 -19.20
C ALA A 7 58.96 -2.82 -19.23
N ALA A 8 58.89 -1.80 -18.37
CA ALA A 8 57.93 -0.72 -18.40
C ALA A 8 58.39 0.36 -19.38
N SER A 9 57.47 1.04 -20.09
CA SER A 9 57.65 2.33 -20.78
C SER A 9 56.24 2.81 -21.18
N ALA A 10 55.66 3.86 -20.60
CA ALA A 10 55.95 5.30 -20.69
C ALA A 10 54.96 6.01 -21.63
N LEU A 11 54.47 7.15 -21.13
CA LEU A 11 53.54 8.13 -21.71
C LEU A 11 53.75 8.44 -23.21
N ALA A 12 52.64 8.64 -23.92
CA ALA A 12 52.58 9.59 -25.03
C ALA A 12 51.21 10.28 -25.09
N LEU A 13 51.20 11.57 -24.76
CA LEU A 13 50.17 12.54 -25.10
C LEU A 13 50.21 12.79 -26.61
N ALA A 14 49.07 12.70 -27.30
CA ALA A 14 48.90 13.30 -28.62
C ALA A 14 47.46 13.79 -28.78
N VAL A 15 47.31 15.11 -28.71
CA VAL A 15 46.11 15.87 -29.01
C VAL A 15 46.05 16.07 -30.52
N VAL A 16 44.94 15.69 -31.18
CA VAL A 16 44.59 16.16 -32.51
C VAL A 16 43.11 16.51 -32.56
N THR A 17 42.87 17.73 -33.01
CA THR A 17 41.62 18.49 -33.11
C THR A 17 40.75 18.03 -34.29
N ILE A 18 39.43 18.01 -34.10
CA ILE A 18 38.46 17.97 -35.20
C ILE A 18 37.61 19.24 -35.10
N THR A 19 37.63 20.03 -36.17
CA THR A 19 36.92 21.30 -36.34
C THR A 19 35.54 21.10 -36.97
N SER A 20 34.60 21.95 -36.49
CA SER A 20 33.41 22.52 -37.14
C SER A 20 32.24 21.62 -37.55
N GLY A 21 31.04 21.99 -37.07
CA GLY A 21 29.77 21.56 -37.65
C GLY A 21 28.51 21.97 -36.87
N CYS A 22 27.94 23.11 -37.28
CA CYS A 22 26.55 23.56 -37.14
C CYS A 22 26.02 24.13 -35.80
N ASP A 23 25.78 25.45 -35.87
CA ASP A 23 24.88 26.27 -35.06
C ASP A 23 23.54 25.61 -34.73
N GLY A 24 23.20 25.70 -33.45
CA GLY A 24 21.90 25.37 -32.89
C GLY A 24 21.87 25.81 -31.44
N THR A 25 21.77 27.12 -31.19
CA THR A 25 21.57 27.68 -29.86
C THR A 25 20.18 27.30 -29.34
N SER A 26 20.05 26.10 -28.78
CA SER A 26 19.02 25.83 -27.78
C SER A 26 19.60 26.21 -26.42
N SER A 27 19.23 27.39 -25.93
CA SER A 27 19.40 27.75 -24.53
C SER A 27 18.64 26.75 -23.66
N GLY A 28 19.30 25.66 -23.28
CA GLY A 28 18.86 24.77 -22.22
C GLY A 28 19.02 25.49 -20.90
N THR A 29 17.98 26.21 -20.47
CA THR A 29 17.87 26.64 -19.08
C THR A 29 17.87 25.38 -18.23
N ALA A 30 18.91 25.19 -17.41
CA ALA A 30 18.87 24.20 -16.34
C ALA A 30 17.73 24.60 -15.40
N THR A 31 16.58 23.93 -15.52
CA THR A 31 15.49 24.08 -14.58
C THR A 31 15.95 23.48 -13.26
N THR A 32 16.39 24.34 -12.35
CA THR A 32 16.51 24.04 -10.93
C THR A 32 15.20 23.36 -10.48
N PRO A 33 15.24 22.20 -9.79
CA PRO A 33 14.03 21.64 -9.19
C PRO A 33 13.38 22.74 -8.34
N PRO A 34 12.06 22.96 -8.41
CA PRO A 34 11.43 23.94 -7.55
C PRO A 34 11.79 23.62 -6.08
N PRO A 35 12.02 24.63 -5.24
CA PRO A 35 12.29 24.40 -3.83
C PRO A 35 11.14 23.55 -3.27
N SER A 36 11.47 22.41 -2.66
CA SER A 36 10.54 21.66 -1.84
C SER A 36 10.04 22.61 -0.76
N THR A 37 8.83 23.12 -0.92
CA THR A 37 8.20 23.99 0.08
C THR A 37 8.00 23.18 1.35
N THR A 38 8.80 23.47 2.36
CA THR A 38 8.67 22.96 3.71
C THR A 38 7.30 23.33 4.28
N SER A 39 6.58 22.29 4.69
CA SER A 39 5.56 22.22 5.75
C SER A 39 4.53 23.35 5.83
N GLY A 40 3.44 23.10 5.12
CA GLY A 40 2.14 23.75 5.30
C GLY A 40 1.19 23.23 4.23
N GLY A 41 0.86 21.93 4.22
CA GLY A 41 0.27 21.32 3.03
C GLY A 41 -0.69 20.19 3.35
N GLY A 42 -1.82 20.17 2.65
CA GLY A 42 -2.86 19.15 2.75
C GLY A 42 -2.38 17.74 2.37
N LEU A 43 -3.33 16.82 2.24
CA LEU A 43 -3.06 15.40 2.06
C LEU A 43 -2.79 15.04 0.57
N PRO A 44 -1.92 14.07 0.29
CA PRO A 44 -1.21 13.22 1.25
C PRO A 44 0.00 13.93 1.89
N SER A 45 0.32 13.57 3.12
CA SER A 45 1.51 14.03 3.83
C SER A 45 2.44 12.86 4.14
N ASP A 46 3.59 13.16 4.75
CA ASP A 46 4.52 12.17 5.30
C ASP A 46 5.09 11.16 4.29
N GLY A 47 5.02 11.46 2.99
CA GLY A 47 5.48 10.56 1.93
C GLY A 47 4.47 9.45 1.60
N ALA A 48 3.23 9.55 2.10
CA ALA A 48 2.15 8.69 1.64
C ALA A 48 1.88 8.91 0.14
N PRO A 49 1.65 7.85 -0.64
CA PRO A 49 1.29 7.96 -2.04
C PRO A 49 -0.05 8.69 -2.22
N ASN A 50 -0.13 9.47 -3.30
CA ASN A 50 -1.39 10.09 -3.71
C ASN A 50 -2.38 9.05 -4.25
N VAL A 51 -3.66 9.16 -3.87
CA VAL A 51 -4.76 8.43 -4.48
C VAL A 51 -5.21 9.16 -5.74
N ALA A 52 -4.83 8.64 -6.91
CA ALA A 52 -5.08 9.30 -8.20
C ALA A 52 -6.55 9.34 -8.60
N GLU A 53 -7.33 8.31 -8.25
CA GLU A 53 -8.76 8.18 -8.55
C GLU A 53 -9.57 8.02 -7.24
N PRO A 54 -9.80 9.10 -6.48
CA PRO A 54 -10.49 9.01 -5.19
C PRO A 54 -11.90 8.39 -5.30
N LEU A 55 -12.22 7.44 -4.43
CA LEU A 55 -13.58 6.86 -4.33
C LEU A 55 -14.47 7.77 -3.50
N THR A 56 -15.37 8.50 -4.16
CA THR A 56 -16.19 9.56 -3.53
C THR A 56 -17.50 9.06 -2.92
N ASN A 57 -17.98 7.88 -3.30
CA ASN A 57 -19.23 7.26 -2.85
C ASN A 57 -19.03 6.30 -1.65
N ALA A 58 -18.09 6.63 -0.76
CA ALA A 58 -17.75 5.81 0.41
C ALA A 58 -18.92 5.65 1.42
N SER A 59 -19.92 6.54 1.38
CA SER A 59 -21.07 6.55 2.30
C SER A 59 -21.87 5.24 2.32
N ALA A 60 -21.84 4.48 1.24
CA ALA A 60 -22.45 3.15 1.18
C ALA A 60 -21.82 2.21 2.24
N LEU A 61 -20.49 2.17 2.31
CA LEU A 61 -19.77 1.33 3.27
C LEU A 61 -19.70 1.94 4.67
N GLU A 62 -19.89 3.25 4.83
CA GLU A 62 -20.06 3.86 6.15
C GLU A 62 -21.36 3.42 6.82
N SER A 63 -22.42 3.24 6.03
CA SER A 63 -23.74 2.83 6.52
C SER A 63 -23.88 1.31 6.63
N ASP A 64 -23.43 0.58 5.60
CA ASP A 64 -23.48 -0.88 5.50
C ASP A 64 -22.10 -1.43 5.11
N PRO A 65 -21.17 -1.64 6.07
CA PRO A 65 -19.83 -2.11 5.77
C PRO A 65 -19.80 -3.54 5.22
N CYS A 66 -20.83 -4.36 5.49
CA CYS A 66 -20.90 -5.73 5.00
C CYS A 66 -21.25 -5.83 3.52
N SER A 67 -21.78 -4.76 2.93
CA SER A 67 -22.01 -4.70 1.48
C SER A 67 -20.71 -4.70 0.64
N ALA A 68 -19.56 -4.43 1.25
CA ALA A 68 -18.26 -4.39 0.58
C ALA A 68 -17.87 -5.72 -0.09
N ALA A 69 -18.32 -6.84 0.46
CA ALA A 69 -18.13 -8.17 -0.10
C ALA A 69 -19.29 -9.09 0.27
N THR A 70 -19.84 -9.77 -0.73
CA THR A 70 -20.87 -10.79 -0.51
C THR A 70 -20.30 -12.00 0.21
N SER A 71 -21.14 -12.75 0.94
CA SER A 71 -20.71 -14.01 1.57
C SER A 71 -20.10 -14.97 0.56
N ALA A 72 -20.67 -15.09 -0.64
CA ALA A 72 -20.11 -15.97 -1.69
C ALA A 72 -18.70 -15.55 -2.14
N GLN A 73 -18.41 -14.24 -2.20
CA GLN A 73 -17.07 -13.74 -2.50
C GLN A 73 -16.08 -14.10 -1.39
N ILE A 74 -16.47 -13.95 -0.12
CA ILE A 74 -15.63 -14.34 1.01
C ILE A 74 -15.45 -15.87 1.05
N GLU A 75 -16.50 -16.64 0.77
CA GLU A 75 -16.43 -18.09 0.73
C GLU A 75 -15.49 -18.63 -0.36
N SER A 76 -15.40 -17.91 -1.48
CA SER A 76 -14.44 -18.21 -2.55
C SER A 76 -12.97 -18.13 -2.09
N LEU A 77 -12.72 -17.53 -0.92
CA LEU A 77 -11.39 -17.42 -0.31
C LEU A 77 -11.03 -18.64 0.56
N GLY A 78 -11.83 -19.71 0.53
CA GLY A 78 -11.42 -21.03 1.02
C GLY A 78 -12.06 -21.49 2.34
N GLY A 79 -13.23 -20.97 2.70
CA GLY A 79 -13.98 -21.40 3.88
C GLY A 79 -15.46 -21.05 3.78
N LYS A 80 -16.35 -21.78 4.45
CA LYS A 80 -17.77 -21.38 4.54
C LYS A 80 -17.96 -20.24 5.51
N VAL A 81 -18.80 -19.26 5.17
CA VAL A 81 -19.09 -18.14 6.07
C VAL A 81 -20.28 -18.51 6.94
N GLU A 82 -20.08 -18.49 8.26
CA GLU A 82 -21.14 -18.69 9.23
C GLU A 82 -21.98 -17.42 9.41
N SER A 83 -21.33 -16.26 9.46
CA SER A 83 -22.00 -14.97 9.62
C SER A 83 -21.20 -13.82 9.01
N ALA A 84 -21.92 -12.76 8.66
CA ALA A 84 -21.38 -11.46 8.27
C ALA A 84 -22.10 -10.41 9.12
N THR A 85 -21.41 -9.83 10.09
CA THR A 85 -22.02 -8.97 11.12
C THR A 85 -21.36 -7.60 11.13
N PRO A 86 -22.13 -6.49 11.05
CA PRO A 86 -21.57 -5.16 11.23
C PRO A 86 -21.22 -4.91 12.69
N GLU A 87 -20.10 -4.24 12.93
CA GLU A 87 -19.63 -3.82 14.26
C GLU A 87 -19.28 -2.33 14.27
N ASP A 88 -19.54 -1.68 15.40
CA ASP A 88 -19.21 -0.27 15.63
C ASP A 88 -17.90 -0.15 16.41
N LEU A 89 -16.95 0.61 15.86
CA LEU A 89 -15.67 0.95 16.48
C LEU A 89 -15.59 2.47 16.72
N SER A 90 -14.62 2.88 17.54
CA SER A 90 -14.31 4.31 17.71
C SER A 90 -13.80 4.97 16.42
N THR A 91 -13.30 4.17 15.48
CA THR A 91 -12.74 4.65 14.20
C THR A 91 -13.73 4.63 13.04
N GLY A 92 -14.87 3.98 13.19
CA GLY A 92 -15.85 3.75 12.12
C GLY A 92 -16.61 2.45 12.30
N ARG A 93 -17.33 2.01 11.27
CA ARG A 93 -18.00 0.71 11.24
C ARG A 93 -17.21 -0.27 10.38
N GLN A 94 -17.23 -1.54 10.76
CA GLN A 94 -16.63 -2.62 9.97
C GLN A 94 -17.61 -3.77 9.82
N CYS A 95 -17.40 -4.63 8.83
CA CYS A 95 -18.02 -5.94 8.79
C CYS A 95 -17.05 -6.97 9.36
N VAL A 96 -17.58 -7.97 10.06
CA VAL A 96 -16.85 -9.17 10.48
C VAL A 96 -17.49 -10.38 9.80
N TRP A 97 -16.73 -11.03 8.91
CA TRP A 97 -17.06 -12.32 8.35
C TRP A 97 -16.40 -13.42 9.18
N THR A 98 -17.21 -14.28 9.77
CA THR A 98 -16.74 -15.42 10.58
C THR A 98 -16.85 -16.69 9.76
N TYR A 99 -15.75 -17.42 9.62
CA TYR A 99 -15.77 -18.72 8.96
C TYR A 99 -16.29 -19.81 9.89
N THR A 100 -17.00 -20.78 9.33
CA THR A 100 -17.34 -22.02 10.02
C THR A 100 -16.06 -22.83 10.30
N GLY A 101 -16.01 -23.54 11.44
CA GLY A 101 -15.04 -24.62 11.66
C GLY A 101 -13.65 -24.19 12.14
N GLU A 102 -13.56 -23.23 13.06
CA GLU A 102 -12.28 -22.73 13.62
C GLU A 102 -11.30 -22.31 12.52
N TYR A 103 -11.81 -21.60 11.50
CA TYR A 103 -11.02 -21.06 10.39
C TYR A 103 -10.70 -19.57 10.58
N GLY A 104 -11.16 -18.96 11.66
CA GLY A 104 -10.93 -17.57 12.00
C GLY A 104 -11.93 -16.60 11.36
N THR A 105 -11.51 -15.35 11.27
CA THR A 105 -12.34 -14.21 10.86
C THR A 105 -11.61 -13.32 9.87
N ILE A 106 -12.41 -12.57 9.11
CA ILE A 106 -11.96 -11.42 8.34
C ILE A 106 -12.81 -10.25 8.81
N SER A 107 -12.19 -9.14 9.18
CA SER A 107 -12.92 -7.89 9.40
C SER A 107 -12.43 -6.80 8.46
N ALA A 108 -13.34 -5.94 8.00
CA ALA A 108 -12.96 -4.82 7.15
C ALA A 108 -13.94 -3.65 7.22
N GLY A 109 -13.40 -2.42 7.16
CA GLY A 109 -14.20 -1.21 7.31
C GLY A 109 -13.45 0.07 6.95
N LEU A 110 -14.21 1.15 6.79
CA LEU A 110 -13.67 2.49 6.57
C LEU A 110 -13.23 3.10 7.91
N VAL A 111 -12.04 3.69 7.92
CA VAL A 111 -11.49 4.39 9.11
C VAL A 111 -11.93 5.85 9.09
N VAL A 112 -13.23 6.10 9.18
CA VAL A 112 -13.82 7.44 9.02
C VAL A 112 -13.41 8.46 10.07
N ALA A 113 -13.03 8.04 11.29
CA ALA A 113 -12.56 8.96 12.32
C ALA A 113 -11.17 9.53 11.99
N ASN A 114 -10.37 8.78 11.22
CA ASN A 114 -9.11 9.27 10.69
C ASN A 114 -9.37 10.10 9.43
N LYS A 115 -8.95 11.36 9.44
CA LYS A 115 -9.08 12.27 8.29
C LYS A 115 -7.77 12.50 7.55
N GLN A 116 -6.78 11.63 7.77
CA GLN A 116 -5.44 11.73 7.20
C GLN A 116 -5.12 10.59 6.20
N GLY A 117 -6.04 9.63 6.06
CA GLY A 117 -5.87 8.48 5.17
C GLY A 117 -4.58 7.72 5.47
N LEU A 118 -3.86 7.31 4.42
CA LEU A 118 -2.58 6.63 4.60
C LEU A 118 -1.51 7.53 5.22
N SER A 119 -1.64 8.85 5.15
CA SER A 119 -0.64 9.77 5.70
C SER A 119 -0.41 9.54 7.19
N SER A 120 -1.45 9.16 7.96
CA SER A 120 -1.28 8.84 9.38
C SER A 120 -0.42 7.58 9.59
N LEU A 121 -0.56 6.55 8.75
CA LEU A 121 0.27 5.34 8.87
C LEU A 121 1.72 5.61 8.47
N TYR A 122 1.94 6.46 7.46
CA TYR A 122 3.28 6.91 7.09
C TYR A 122 3.93 7.75 8.19
N ALA A 123 3.16 8.63 8.86
CA ALA A 123 3.62 9.36 10.03
C ALA A 123 3.99 8.40 11.19
N SER A 124 3.11 7.46 11.53
CA SER A 124 3.36 6.44 12.56
C SER A 124 4.52 5.49 12.24
N SER A 125 4.83 5.28 10.95
CA SER A 125 6.04 4.56 10.57
C SER A 125 7.31 5.38 10.84
N LYS A 126 7.27 6.69 10.63
CA LYS A 126 8.43 7.56 10.82
C LYS A 126 8.76 7.82 12.28
N ASP A 127 7.73 7.91 13.13
CA ASP A 127 7.91 8.12 14.57
C ASP A 127 8.24 6.84 15.34
N GLY A 128 8.21 5.68 14.66
CA GLY A 128 8.56 4.38 15.23
C GLY A 128 7.40 3.69 15.98
N SER A 129 6.17 4.18 15.85
CA SER A 129 5.00 3.61 16.53
C SER A 129 4.52 2.28 15.94
N LEU A 130 4.95 1.92 14.72
CA LEU A 130 4.57 0.67 14.05
C LEU A 130 5.69 -0.37 14.13
N THR A 131 5.36 -1.59 14.55
CA THR A 131 6.29 -2.73 14.56
C THR A 131 6.47 -3.33 13.16
N THR A 132 5.45 -3.19 12.31
CA THR A 132 5.49 -3.57 10.90
C THR A 132 4.96 -2.43 10.05
N PHE A 133 5.67 -2.09 8.98
CA PHE A 133 5.20 -1.19 7.94
C PHE A 133 5.80 -1.61 6.59
N LYS A 134 4.94 -2.08 5.68
CA LYS A 134 5.34 -2.64 4.38
C LYS A 134 4.42 -2.10 3.29
N PRO A 135 4.82 -1.02 2.59
CA PRO A 135 4.12 -0.58 1.37
C PRO A 135 3.97 -1.74 0.38
N GLN A 136 2.78 -1.88 -0.18
CA GLN A 136 2.44 -2.93 -1.14
C GLN A 136 2.31 -2.36 -2.55
N PRO A 137 2.39 -3.21 -3.59
CA PRO A 137 1.92 -2.83 -4.92
C PRO A 137 0.47 -2.31 -4.85
N PRO A 138 0.09 -1.31 -5.67
CA PRO A 138 -1.28 -0.80 -5.68
C PRO A 138 -2.32 -1.90 -5.96
N ILE A 139 -3.40 -1.92 -5.17
CA ILE A 139 -4.51 -2.85 -5.34
C ILE A 139 -5.55 -2.15 -6.21
N ASN A 140 -5.77 -2.64 -7.43
CA ASN A 140 -6.68 -2.02 -8.41
C ASN A 140 -6.43 -0.51 -8.63
N GLY A 141 -5.17 -0.08 -8.53
CA GLY A 141 -4.74 1.32 -8.67
C GLY A 141 -4.69 2.13 -7.37
N TYR A 142 -5.09 1.55 -6.23
CA TYR A 142 -5.12 2.25 -4.94
C TYR A 142 -3.89 1.88 -4.09
N PRO A 143 -3.22 2.88 -3.46
CA PRO A 143 -2.05 2.61 -2.63
C PRO A 143 -2.44 1.79 -1.40
N ALA A 144 -1.55 0.89 -1.00
CA ALA A 144 -1.80 -0.05 0.07
C ALA A 144 -0.56 -0.27 0.95
N VAL A 145 -0.79 -0.59 2.22
CA VAL A 145 0.25 -0.83 3.22
C VAL A 145 -0.18 -1.97 4.13
N VAL A 146 0.68 -2.97 4.29
CA VAL A 146 0.55 -3.92 5.41
C VAL A 146 1.25 -3.33 6.62
N TYR A 147 0.57 -3.26 7.76
CA TYR A 147 1.11 -2.66 8.97
C TYR A 147 0.73 -3.43 10.23
N ALA A 148 1.44 -3.17 11.33
CA ALA A 148 1.08 -3.65 12.66
C ALA A 148 1.64 -2.71 13.72
N GLN A 149 0.98 -2.67 14.88
CA GLN A 149 1.45 -2.04 16.11
C GLN A 149 1.53 -3.10 17.22
N GLY A 150 2.27 -4.16 16.93
CA GLY A 150 2.17 -5.44 17.63
C GLY A 150 1.03 -6.31 17.09
N GLY A 151 1.10 -7.59 17.42
CA GLY A 151 0.11 -8.58 16.98
C GLY A 151 0.32 -9.10 15.56
N GLU A 152 1.41 -8.72 14.88
CA GLU A 152 1.88 -9.44 13.70
C GLU A 152 2.24 -10.91 14.04
N GLY A 153 2.08 -11.81 13.07
CA GLY A 153 2.40 -13.23 13.25
C GLY A 153 1.64 -14.13 12.29
N ASP A 154 1.85 -15.43 12.41
CA ASP A 154 1.22 -16.43 11.55
C ASP A 154 -0.31 -16.34 11.57
N GLY A 155 -0.93 -16.42 10.40
CA GLY A 155 -2.38 -16.29 10.23
C GLY A 155 -2.91 -14.87 10.37
N ARG A 156 -2.07 -13.84 10.55
CA ARG A 156 -2.51 -12.46 10.71
C ARG A 156 -2.02 -11.57 9.57
N CYS A 157 -2.93 -10.76 9.02
CA CYS A 157 -2.57 -9.65 8.14
C CYS A 157 -3.50 -8.47 8.37
N THR A 158 -2.93 -7.31 8.67
CA THR A 158 -3.63 -6.03 8.70
C THR A 158 -3.18 -5.20 7.50
N LEU A 159 -4.11 -4.90 6.61
CA LEU A 159 -3.90 -4.20 5.35
C LEU A 159 -4.72 -2.91 5.35
N ALA A 160 -4.10 -1.77 5.11
CA ALA A 160 -4.79 -0.52 4.81
C ALA A 160 -4.69 -0.21 3.31
N VAL A 161 -5.80 0.23 2.73
CA VAL A 161 -5.86 0.75 1.37
C VAL A 161 -6.36 2.20 1.40
N GLY A 162 -5.65 3.09 0.73
CA GLY A 162 -6.07 4.50 0.60
C GLY A 162 -7.17 4.62 -0.43
N MET A 163 -8.42 4.85 0.02
CA MET A 163 -9.58 5.06 -0.86
C MET A 163 -9.66 6.50 -1.36
N ARG A 164 -9.16 7.43 -0.54
CA ARG A 164 -8.89 8.84 -0.84
C ARG A 164 -7.66 9.28 -0.04
N ASN A 165 -7.11 10.46 -0.31
CA ASN A 165 -5.96 10.98 0.46
C ASN A 165 -6.28 11.16 1.96
N ASP A 166 -7.56 11.30 2.32
CA ASP A 166 -8.07 11.49 3.68
C ASP A 166 -8.81 10.27 4.25
N LEU A 167 -8.92 9.16 3.51
CA LEU A 167 -9.75 8.01 3.90
C LEU A 167 -9.08 6.68 3.55
N THR A 168 -9.01 5.80 4.54
CA THR A 168 -8.55 4.42 4.38
C THR A 168 -9.68 3.42 4.61
N TYR A 169 -9.54 2.28 3.94
CA TYR A 169 -10.25 1.05 4.27
C TYR A 169 -9.24 0.06 4.82
N THR A 170 -9.51 -0.47 6.01
CA THR A 170 -8.64 -1.43 6.68
C THR A 170 -9.28 -2.81 6.63
N ILE A 171 -8.44 -3.83 6.45
CA ILE A 171 -8.80 -5.24 6.43
C ILE A 171 -7.89 -5.97 7.43
N ASP A 172 -8.49 -6.70 8.36
CA ASP A 172 -7.82 -7.60 9.28
C ASP A 172 -8.21 -9.05 8.94
N ALA A 173 -7.28 -9.81 8.37
CA ALA A 173 -7.41 -11.25 8.23
C ALA A 173 -6.78 -11.92 9.45
N LEU A 174 -7.61 -12.58 10.26
CA LEU A 174 -7.20 -13.38 11.43
C LEU A 174 -7.63 -14.83 11.22
N LEU A 175 -6.73 -15.63 10.68
CA LEU A 175 -6.97 -17.02 10.35
C LEU A 175 -6.49 -17.91 11.48
N ASP A 176 -7.29 -18.91 11.84
CA ASP A 176 -6.96 -19.89 12.88
C ASP A 176 -6.01 -20.99 12.37
N THR A 177 -5.52 -21.86 13.26
CA THR A 177 -4.57 -22.94 12.92
C THR A 177 -5.12 -23.94 11.91
N SER A 178 -6.44 -24.12 11.89
CA SER A 178 -7.11 -25.07 11.01
C SER A 178 -7.40 -24.49 9.61
N ASN A 179 -7.18 -23.19 9.39
CA ASN A 179 -7.45 -22.56 8.10
C ASN A 179 -6.36 -22.93 7.07
N PRO A 180 -6.71 -23.46 5.89
CA PRO A 180 -5.73 -23.85 4.86
C PRO A 180 -4.93 -22.67 4.29
N ASN A 181 -5.44 -21.44 4.39
CA ASN A 181 -4.78 -20.22 3.91
C ASN A 181 -3.99 -19.49 5.02
N ARG A 182 -3.81 -20.10 6.20
CA ARG A 182 -3.11 -19.48 7.35
C ARG A 182 -1.71 -18.97 7.01
N SER A 183 -1.01 -19.59 6.07
CA SER A 183 0.34 -19.18 5.66
C SER A 183 0.38 -17.92 4.81
N ASP A 184 -0.75 -17.49 4.23
CA ASP A 184 -0.85 -16.29 3.39
C ASP A 184 -2.16 -15.50 3.67
N PRO A 185 -2.30 -14.95 4.89
CA PRO A 185 -3.47 -14.13 5.25
C PRO A 185 -3.54 -12.81 4.46
N CYS A 186 -2.41 -12.31 3.95
CA CYS A 186 -2.40 -11.06 3.19
C CYS A 186 -2.97 -11.20 1.79
N SER A 187 -2.86 -12.38 1.16
CA SER A 187 -3.58 -12.66 -0.09
C SER A 187 -5.10 -12.58 0.10
N ILE A 188 -5.61 -13.11 1.22
CA ILE A 188 -7.02 -13.01 1.61
C ILE A 188 -7.42 -11.54 1.80
N ALA A 189 -6.66 -10.77 2.59
CA ALA A 189 -6.93 -9.35 2.81
C ALA A 189 -6.91 -8.54 1.49
N THR A 190 -5.98 -8.86 0.58
CA THR A 190 -5.88 -8.23 -0.74
C THR A 190 -7.13 -8.51 -1.59
N LYS A 191 -7.67 -9.73 -1.55
CA LYS A 191 -8.90 -10.07 -2.28
C LYS A 191 -10.13 -9.34 -1.75
N VAL A 192 -10.25 -9.23 -0.42
CA VAL A 192 -11.32 -8.45 0.23
C VAL A 192 -11.23 -6.97 -0.17
N ALA A 193 -10.02 -6.39 -0.18
CA ALA A 193 -9.81 -5.03 -0.68
C ALA A 193 -10.24 -4.87 -2.16
N GLN A 194 -9.96 -5.87 -3.02
CA GLN A 194 -10.40 -5.86 -4.42
C GLN A 194 -11.93 -5.82 -4.52
N PHE A 195 -12.64 -6.61 -3.70
CA PHE A 195 -14.11 -6.61 -3.67
C PHE A 195 -14.66 -5.25 -3.23
N ALA A 196 -14.12 -4.66 -2.15
CA ALA A 196 -14.54 -3.36 -1.66
C ALA A 196 -14.32 -2.24 -2.70
N ILE A 197 -13.17 -2.21 -3.37
CA ILE A 197 -12.88 -1.23 -4.43
C ILE A 197 -13.87 -1.41 -5.60
N GLN A 198 -14.13 -2.65 -6.01
CA GLN A 198 -15.08 -2.94 -7.09
C GLN A 198 -16.50 -2.54 -6.72
N HIS A 199 -16.92 -2.82 -5.49
CA HIS A 199 -18.21 -2.39 -4.96
C HIS A 199 -18.34 -0.87 -5.03
N LEU A 200 -17.36 -0.14 -4.50
CA LEU A 200 -17.35 1.33 -4.54
C LEU A 200 -17.24 1.88 -5.97
N LYS A 201 -16.62 1.20 -6.94
CA LYS A 201 -16.63 1.67 -8.33
C LYS A 201 -17.99 1.51 -9.01
N GLY A 202 -18.84 0.60 -8.53
CA GLY A 202 -20.15 0.30 -9.11
C GLY A 202 -21.36 0.89 -8.36
N ALA A 203 -21.15 1.40 -7.16
CA ALA A 203 -22.20 1.93 -6.28
C ALA A 203 -22.62 3.38 -6.59
#